data_AF-A0A0S7XAB4-F1
#
_entry.id   AF-A0A0S7XAB4-F1
#
_cell.length_a   1.000
_cell.length_b   1.000
_cell.length_c   1.000
_cell.angle_alpha   90.00
_cell.angle_beta   90.00
_cell.angle_gamma   90.00
#
_symmetry.space_group_name_H-M   'P 1'
#
loop_
_entity.id
_entity.type
_entity.pdbx_description
1 polymer ?
#
loop_
_entity_poly.entity_id
_entity_poly.type
_entity_poly.pdbx_seq_one_letter_code
_entity_poly.pdbx_strand_id
1 'polypeptide(L)'
;MGIAEMKGKTVSELVQVAQELNISGASGMRKQELMFKILEAQTQKNGLIFAEGVLEILSEGYGFLRSPDYNYLPGPDDIYVSPSQIKRFDLRTGDTVSGQVRPPKDGERYFALLRVEAVNFESPELAKEKILFDNLTPLYPQDKLRLENKDRDISTRIMDLLSPIGKGQRGLIVSPPKAGKTILLKKLANSMTENHPEVVLIVLLIDERPEEVTDMERSVQGEVVSSTFDEPAERHVQVAEMVLEKAKRLVEHQKDVVILLDSITRLARAHNTVIPHSGRILSGGVDANALQKPKRFFGAARNIEEGGSLTIIATALIETGSRMDEVIFEEFKGTGNMELVLDRRLSDRRIFPALDINKSSTRHEELLLSQDVLNKVWILRKFLNELNSVEAMEFLVEKMSQTKTNKKFLESMNT
;
A
#
# COMPACT_ATOMS: atom_id res chain seq x y z
N MET A 1 -16.88 24.84 4.05
CA MET A 1 -15.97 24.11 3.15
C MET A 1 -14.93 23.44 4.04
N GLY A 2 -14.69 22.14 3.86
CA GLY A 2 -13.74 21.39 4.69
C GLY A 2 -12.27 21.64 4.30
N ILE A 3 -11.32 21.25 5.15
CA ILE A 3 -9.89 21.41 4.86
C ILE A 3 -9.47 20.62 3.62
N ALA A 4 -9.94 19.37 3.48
CA ALA A 4 -9.65 18.52 2.32
C ALA A 4 -10.13 19.13 1.00
N GLU A 5 -11.33 19.73 0.99
CA GLU A 5 -11.92 20.39 -0.18
C GLU A 5 -11.14 21.64 -0.61
N MET A 6 -10.55 22.38 0.34
CA MET A 6 -9.68 23.53 0.04
C MET A 6 -8.32 23.09 -0.54
N LYS A 7 -7.78 21.97 -0.05
CA LYS A 7 -6.50 21.44 -0.56
C LYS A 7 -6.59 21.03 -2.02
N GLY A 8 -7.71 20.46 -2.45
CA GLY A 8 -7.97 20.09 -3.85
C GLY A 8 -8.10 21.26 -4.83
N LYS A 9 -8.30 22.49 -4.34
CA LYS A 9 -8.43 23.69 -5.18
C LYS A 9 -7.07 24.28 -5.57
N THR A 10 -7.03 24.91 -6.73
CA THR A 10 -5.90 25.73 -7.21
C THR A 10 -5.79 27.01 -6.39
N VAL A 11 -4.61 27.65 -6.40
CA VAL A 11 -4.40 28.93 -5.70
C VAL A 11 -5.36 29.99 -6.23
N SER A 12 -5.61 30.02 -7.54
CA SER A 12 -6.55 30.95 -8.17
C SER A 12 -7.98 30.78 -7.66
N GLU A 13 -8.46 29.55 -7.52
CA GLU A 13 -9.79 29.25 -6.96
C GLU A 13 -9.87 29.64 -5.49
N LEU A 14 -8.81 29.41 -4.69
CA LEU A 14 -8.78 29.83 -3.30
C LEU A 14 -8.78 31.36 -3.16
N VAL A 15 -8.12 32.09 -4.05
CA VAL A 15 -8.15 33.56 -4.06
C VAL A 15 -9.55 34.08 -4.35
N GLN A 16 -10.30 33.45 -5.26
CA GLN A 16 -11.71 33.79 -5.53
C GLN A 16 -12.58 33.59 -4.29
N VAL A 17 -12.44 32.43 -3.62
CA VAL A 17 -13.17 32.18 -2.36
C VAL A 17 -12.80 33.20 -1.28
N ALA A 18 -11.52 33.57 -1.18
CA ALA A 18 -11.08 34.57 -0.21
C ALA A 18 -11.66 35.97 -0.49
N GLN A 19 -11.84 36.34 -1.76
CA GLN A 19 -12.50 37.57 -2.17
C GLN A 19 -13.99 37.56 -1.81
N GLU A 20 -14.70 36.44 -2.02
CA GLU A 20 -16.11 36.27 -1.61
C GLU A 20 -16.29 36.39 -0.09
N LEU A 21 -15.25 36.05 0.68
CA LEU A 21 -15.23 36.17 2.14
C LEU A 21 -14.68 37.51 2.65
N ASN A 22 -14.38 38.46 1.76
CA ASN A 22 -13.81 39.79 2.07
C ASN A 22 -12.44 39.74 2.78
N ILE A 23 -11.57 38.79 2.41
CA ILE A 23 -10.23 38.68 2.99
C ILE A 23 -9.25 39.56 2.21
N SER A 24 -8.72 40.59 2.89
CA SER A 24 -7.74 41.53 2.32
C SER A 24 -6.39 40.87 2.04
N GLY A 25 -5.77 41.17 0.90
CA GLY A 25 -4.40 40.74 0.58
C GLY A 25 -4.26 39.28 0.11
N ALA A 26 -5.38 38.60 -0.19
CA ALA A 26 -5.41 37.19 -0.59
C ALA A 26 -4.45 36.82 -1.73
N SER A 27 -4.22 37.72 -2.70
CA SER A 27 -3.38 37.48 -3.87
C SER A 27 -1.89 37.33 -3.56
N GLY A 28 -1.42 37.83 -2.41
CA GLY A 28 -0.02 37.77 -1.99
C GLY A 28 0.29 36.66 -0.98
N MET A 29 -0.75 35.96 -0.49
CA MET A 29 -0.62 34.93 0.54
C MET A 29 -0.15 33.60 -0.06
N ARG A 30 0.63 32.85 0.71
CA ARG A 30 0.91 31.45 0.36
C ARG A 30 -0.37 30.63 0.48
N LYS A 31 -0.49 29.54 -0.28
CA LYS A 31 -1.70 28.67 -0.29
C LYS A 31 -2.18 28.31 1.12
N GLN A 32 -1.25 27.98 2.03
CA GLN A 32 -1.56 27.66 3.43
C GLN A 32 -2.12 28.84 4.22
N GLU A 33 -1.49 30.01 4.12
CA GLU A 33 -1.96 31.24 4.78
C GLU A 33 -3.33 31.66 4.25
N LEU A 34 -3.55 31.49 2.94
CA LEU A 34 -4.82 31.74 2.28
C LEU A 34 -5.91 30.79 2.76
N MET A 35 -5.63 29.48 2.81
CA MET A 35 -6.56 28.49 3.38
C MET A 35 -6.87 28.79 4.84
N PHE A 36 -5.87 29.16 5.64
CA PHE A 36 -6.04 29.56 7.03
C PHE A 36 -7.00 30.74 7.18
N LYS A 37 -6.81 31.80 6.39
CA LYS A 37 -7.67 32.99 6.43
C LYS A 37 -9.09 32.70 5.96
N ILE A 38 -9.26 31.87 4.93
CA ILE A 38 -10.58 31.41 4.46
C ILE A 38 -11.29 30.63 5.56
N LEU A 39 -10.59 29.71 6.21
CA LEU A 39 -11.13 28.92 7.32
C LEU A 39 -11.48 29.80 8.52
N GLU A 40 -10.63 30.75 8.89
CA GLU A 40 -10.89 31.72 9.96
C GLU A 40 -12.18 32.51 9.69
N ALA A 41 -12.33 33.07 8.48
CA ALA A 41 -13.51 33.82 8.07
C ALA A 41 -14.79 32.95 7.99
N GLN A 42 -14.67 31.70 7.54
CA GLN A 42 -15.80 30.76 7.51
C GLN A 42 -16.22 30.32 8.91
N THR A 43 -15.26 30.13 9.82
CA THR A 43 -15.52 29.73 11.21
C THR A 43 -16.21 30.83 12.00
N GLN A 44 -15.81 32.09 11.77
CA GLN A 44 -16.48 33.25 12.34
C GLN A 44 -17.95 33.38 11.89
N LYS A 45 -18.30 32.86 10.70
CA LYS A 45 -19.69 32.84 10.18
C LYS A 45 -20.50 31.61 10.58
N ASN A 46 -19.92 30.40 10.56
CA ASN A 46 -20.65 29.13 10.60
C ASN A 46 -20.31 28.20 11.79
N GLY A 47 -19.38 28.60 12.68
CA GLY A 47 -19.23 28.01 14.01
C GLY A 47 -18.19 26.91 14.18
N LEU A 48 -17.93 26.01 13.22
CA LEU A 48 -16.99 24.89 13.40
C LEU A 48 -16.37 24.39 12.06
N ILE A 49 -15.10 24.00 12.07
CA ILE A 49 -14.39 23.36 10.93
C ILE A 49 -14.37 21.85 11.16
N PHE A 50 -14.54 21.06 10.10
CA PHE A 50 -14.32 19.61 10.14
C PHE A 50 -13.05 19.23 9.40
N ALA A 51 -12.31 18.27 9.95
CA ALA A 51 -11.12 17.73 9.34
C ALA A 51 -10.95 16.24 9.66
N GLU A 52 -10.12 15.59 8.85
CA GLU A 52 -9.78 14.18 8.95
C GLU A 52 -8.26 14.02 8.75
N GLY A 53 -7.68 13.05 9.44
CA GLY A 53 -6.31 12.62 9.20
C GLY A 53 -5.97 11.36 10.00
N VAL A 54 -4.80 10.80 9.73
CA VAL A 54 -4.32 9.58 10.39
C VAL A 54 -3.48 9.96 11.60
N LEU A 55 -3.84 9.48 12.77
CA LEU A 55 -3.17 9.81 14.03
C LEU A 55 -1.76 9.22 14.07
N GLU A 56 -0.78 10.07 14.38
CA GLU A 56 0.55 9.69 14.84
C GLU A 56 0.71 10.15 16.29
N ILE A 57 0.90 9.19 17.21
CA ILE A 57 1.18 9.48 18.63
C ILE A 57 2.70 9.56 18.83
N LEU A 58 3.17 10.67 19.39
CA LEU A 58 4.57 10.88 19.71
C LEU A 58 4.92 10.33 21.10
N SER A 59 6.21 10.23 21.40
CA SER A 59 6.71 9.61 22.64
C SER A 59 6.25 10.34 23.91
N GLU A 60 5.93 11.63 23.80
CA GLU A 60 5.41 12.45 24.89
C GLU A 60 3.90 12.24 25.15
N GLY A 61 3.23 11.42 24.34
CA GLY A 61 1.84 10.98 24.54
C GLY A 61 0.76 11.89 23.94
N TYR A 62 1.14 13.01 23.31
CA TYR A 62 0.25 13.75 22.42
C TYR A 62 0.45 13.27 20.98
N GLY A 63 -0.44 13.67 20.06
CA GLY A 63 -0.34 13.25 18.67
C GLY A 63 -0.76 14.31 17.67
N PHE A 64 -0.56 13.98 16.40
CA PHE A 64 -0.98 14.79 15.26
C PHE A 64 -1.76 13.95 14.26
N LEU A 65 -2.84 14.49 13.70
CA LEU A 65 -3.50 13.91 12.54
C LEU A 65 -2.71 14.33 11.30
N ARG A 66 -2.05 13.36 10.66
CA ARG A 66 -1.26 13.54 9.45
C ARG A 66 -2.14 13.40 8.22
N SER A 67 -1.83 14.21 7.21
CA SER A 67 -2.57 14.25 5.95
C SER A 67 -2.05 13.22 4.94
N PRO A 68 -2.92 12.48 4.23
CA PRO A 68 -2.51 11.62 3.12
C PRO A 68 -1.85 12.42 1.99
N ASP A 69 -2.33 13.65 1.71
CA ASP A 69 -1.74 14.57 0.71
C ASP A 69 -0.26 14.91 0.94
N TYR A 70 0.22 14.75 2.18
CA TYR A 70 1.61 14.96 2.57
C TYR A 70 2.30 13.62 2.88
N ASN A 71 1.81 12.50 2.36
CA ASN A 71 2.36 11.15 2.58
C ASN A 71 2.55 10.81 4.07
N TYR A 72 1.63 11.29 4.92
CA TYR A 72 1.67 11.13 6.38
C TYR A 72 2.86 11.80 7.08
N LEU A 73 3.49 12.77 6.43
CA LEU A 73 4.61 13.52 6.99
C LEU A 73 4.13 14.67 7.85
N PRO A 74 5.00 15.17 8.75
CA PRO A 74 4.76 16.42 9.46
C PRO A 74 4.47 17.57 8.50
N GLY A 75 3.23 18.03 8.53
CA GLY A 75 2.71 19.13 7.74
C GLY A 75 2.37 20.33 8.62
N PRO A 76 2.36 21.54 8.04
CA PRO A 76 1.89 22.74 8.76
C PRO A 76 0.38 22.71 9.02
N ASP A 77 -0.36 21.90 8.26
CA ASP A 77 -1.81 21.74 8.38
C ASP A 77 -2.20 20.60 9.35
N ASP A 78 -1.23 20.05 10.09
CA ASP A 78 -1.47 18.95 11.01
C ASP A 78 -2.32 19.39 12.19
N ILE A 79 -3.15 18.45 12.66
CA ILE A 79 -4.12 18.72 13.72
C ILE A 79 -3.61 18.08 15.00
N TYR A 80 -3.32 18.92 15.99
CA TYR A 80 -2.96 18.50 17.33
C TYR A 80 -4.11 17.73 18.00
N VAL A 81 -3.75 16.59 18.60
CA VAL A 81 -4.62 15.74 19.41
C VAL A 81 -4.04 15.63 20.81
N SER A 82 -4.84 15.98 21.81
CA SER A 82 -4.37 15.99 23.20
C SER A 82 -4.23 14.57 23.77
N PRO A 83 -3.33 14.36 24.75
CA PRO A 83 -3.24 13.08 25.46
C PRO A 83 -4.56 12.66 26.11
N SER A 84 -5.38 13.63 26.54
CA SER A 84 -6.69 13.37 27.12
C SER A 84 -7.70 12.83 26.10
N GLN A 85 -7.66 13.28 24.85
CA GLN A 85 -8.49 12.75 23.77
C GLN A 85 -8.05 11.35 23.39
N ILE A 86 -6.74 11.14 23.22
CA ILE A 86 -6.14 9.83 22.93
C ILE A 86 -6.58 8.82 23.97
N LYS A 87 -6.40 9.14 25.26
CA LYS A 87 -6.79 8.24 26.36
C LYS A 87 -8.31 8.03 26.45
N ARG A 88 -9.12 9.06 26.21
CA ARG A 88 -10.59 8.96 26.33
C ARG A 88 -11.21 8.02 25.30
N PHE A 89 -10.66 8.00 24.09
CA PHE A 89 -11.17 7.20 22.97
C PHE A 89 -10.31 5.96 22.66
N ASP A 90 -9.31 5.66 23.50
CA ASP A 90 -8.32 4.58 23.30
C ASP A 90 -7.66 4.61 21.91
N LEU A 91 -7.34 5.82 21.43
CA LEU A 91 -6.77 6.00 20.10
C LEU A 91 -5.33 5.49 20.04
N ARG A 92 -4.95 4.99 18.87
CA ARG A 92 -3.61 4.48 18.57
C ARG A 92 -3.08 5.10 17.29
N THR A 93 -1.75 5.06 17.12
CA THR A 93 -1.13 5.41 15.86
C THR A 93 -1.74 4.58 14.72
N GLY A 94 -2.06 5.25 13.61
CA GLY A 94 -2.75 4.68 12.46
C GLY A 94 -4.27 4.88 12.46
N ASP A 95 -4.91 5.30 13.56
CA ASP A 95 -6.35 5.52 13.56
C ASP A 95 -6.69 6.73 12.69
N THR A 96 -7.62 6.56 11.75
CA THR A 96 -8.17 7.67 10.96
C THR A 96 -9.21 8.38 11.81
N VAL A 97 -8.91 9.60 12.23
CA VAL A 97 -9.79 10.36 13.11
C VAL A 97 -10.40 11.50 12.31
N SER A 98 -11.73 11.61 12.35
CA SER A 98 -12.45 12.74 11.81
C SER A 98 -13.25 13.45 12.89
N GLY A 99 -13.30 14.76 12.81
CA GLY A 99 -13.92 15.55 13.86
C GLY A 99 -13.84 17.05 13.66
N GLN A 100 -14.39 17.75 14.64
CA GLN A 100 -14.41 19.20 14.68
C GLN A 100 -13.05 19.71 15.12
N VAL A 101 -12.50 20.68 14.40
CA VAL A 101 -11.23 21.32 14.69
C VAL A 101 -11.41 22.82 14.89
N ARG A 102 -10.48 23.41 15.65
CA ARG A 102 -10.37 24.86 15.82
C ARG A 102 -9.03 25.37 15.32
N PRO A 103 -8.96 26.64 14.87
CA PRO A 103 -7.69 27.28 14.59
C PRO A 103 -6.83 27.41 15.88
N PRO A 104 -5.50 27.50 15.72
CA PRO A 104 -4.58 27.86 16.80
C PRO A 104 -4.97 29.19 17.46
N LYS A 105 -4.86 29.25 18.79
CA LYS A 105 -4.93 30.50 19.57
C LYS A 105 -3.56 31.18 19.61
N ASP A 106 -3.51 32.39 20.18
CA ASP A 106 -2.25 33.11 20.41
C ASP A 106 -1.20 32.23 21.11
N GLY A 107 -0.08 31.98 20.43
CA GLY A 107 1.01 31.12 20.92
C GLY A 107 0.95 29.65 20.45
N GLU A 108 -0.14 29.20 19.84
CA GLU A 108 -0.26 27.88 19.22
C GLU A 108 0.13 27.94 17.73
N ARG A 109 0.70 26.84 17.21
CA ARG A 109 1.12 26.74 15.80
C ARG A 109 0.19 25.91 14.92
N TYR A 110 -0.56 24.99 15.52
CA TYR A 110 -1.31 23.95 14.82
C TYR A 110 -2.81 24.07 15.09
N PHE A 111 -3.63 23.56 14.17
CA PHE A 111 -5.04 23.32 14.45
C PHE A 111 -5.17 22.34 15.61
N ALA A 112 -6.23 22.44 16.40
CA ALA A 112 -6.47 21.52 17.51
C ALA A 112 -7.81 20.82 17.34
N LEU A 113 -7.84 19.51 17.57
CA LEU A 113 -9.08 18.74 17.59
C LEU A 113 -9.93 19.17 18.79
N LEU A 114 -11.16 19.59 18.54
CA LEU A 114 -12.15 19.91 19.57
C LEU A 114 -12.93 18.68 19.99
N ARG A 115 -13.48 17.96 19.01
CA ARG A 115 -14.37 16.83 19.22
C ARG A 115 -14.11 15.77 18.16
N VAL A 116 -13.91 14.54 18.60
CA VAL A 116 -13.89 13.34 17.74
C VAL A 116 -15.34 13.01 17.36
N GLU A 117 -15.60 12.86 16.07
CA GLU A 117 -16.91 12.48 15.54
C GLU A 117 -16.91 11.06 15.00
N ALA A 118 -15.80 10.62 14.39
CA ALA A 118 -15.61 9.23 13.99
C ALA A 118 -14.16 8.78 14.11
N VAL A 119 -13.97 7.47 14.27
CA VAL A 119 -12.68 6.78 14.28
C VAL A 119 -12.77 5.62 13.29
N ASN A 120 -11.88 5.58 12.29
CA ASN A 120 -11.88 4.62 11.19
C ASN A 120 -13.24 4.49 10.50
N PHE A 121 -13.89 5.64 10.24
CA PHE A 121 -15.21 5.75 9.59
C PHE A 121 -16.40 5.21 10.40
N GLU A 122 -16.21 4.91 11.68
CA GLU A 122 -17.23 4.40 12.59
C GLU A 122 -17.38 5.28 13.83
N SER A 123 -18.44 5.05 14.60
CA SER A 123 -18.67 5.79 15.84
C SER A 123 -17.54 5.50 16.85
N PRO A 124 -17.04 6.52 17.57
CA PRO A 124 -15.94 6.35 18.52
C PRO A 124 -16.26 5.40 19.69
N GLU A 125 -17.54 5.15 19.96
CA GLU A 125 -17.98 4.18 20.95
C GLU A 125 -17.70 2.73 20.52
N LEU A 126 -17.96 2.39 19.26
CA LEU A 126 -17.71 1.05 18.70
C LEU A 126 -16.22 0.73 18.61
N ALA A 127 -15.39 1.75 18.35
CA ALA A 127 -13.94 1.60 18.27
C ALA A 127 -13.29 1.08 19.58
N LYS A 128 -14.00 1.12 20.72
CA LYS A 128 -13.50 0.63 22.01
C LYS A 128 -13.67 -0.87 22.23
N GLU A 129 -14.59 -1.51 21.50
CA GLU A 129 -14.91 -2.94 21.67
C GLU A 129 -14.09 -3.84 20.73
N LYS A 130 -13.19 -3.26 19.95
CA LYS A 130 -12.41 -3.99 18.94
C LYS A 130 -11.33 -4.90 19.53
N ILE A 131 -11.09 -6.01 18.86
CA ILE A 131 -9.95 -6.88 19.13
C ILE A 131 -8.72 -6.27 18.44
N LEU A 132 -7.60 -6.23 19.15
CA LEU A 132 -6.35 -5.70 18.63
C LEU A 132 -5.80 -6.59 17.52
N PHE A 133 -5.16 -6.00 16.51
CA PHE A 133 -4.61 -6.73 15.36
C PHE A 133 -3.71 -7.92 15.77
N ASP A 134 -2.88 -7.74 16.80
CA ASP A 134 -1.96 -8.78 17.29
C ASP A 134 -2.67 -9.95 17.99
N ASN A 135 -3.94 -9.77 18.39
CA ASN A 135 -4.77 -10.79 19.04
C ASN A 135 -5.72 -11.50 18.07
N LEU A 136 -5.81 -11.04 16.82
CA LEU A 136 -6.67 -11.66 15.81
C LEU A 136 -6.08 -12.99 15.32
N THR A 137 -6.94 -13.95 14.99
CA THR A 137 -6.53 -15.31 14.65
C THR A 137 -6.08 -15.38 13.18
N PRO A 138 -4.77 -15.64 12.89
CA PRO A 138 -4.28 -15.67 11.52
C PRO A 138 -4.64 -16.98 10.81
N LEU A 139 -5.18 -16.87 9.59
CA LEU A 139 -5.46 -17.99 8.70
C LEU A 139 -4.68 -17.89 7.39
N TYR A 140 -4.67 -19.00 6.64
CA TYR A 140 -4.31 -18.95 5.22
C TYR A 140 -5.37 -18.15 4.44
N PRO A 141 -4.99 -17.52 3.31
CA PRO A 141 -5.95 -16.92 2.40
C PRO A 141 -6.94 -17.97 1.88
N GLN A 142 -8.24 -17.66 1.97
CA GLN A 142 -9.33 -18.54 1.53
C GLN A 142 -10.18 -17.88 0.44
N ASP A 143 -10.25 -16.55 0.43
CA ASP A 143 -10.95 -15.79 -0.60
C ASP A 143 -9.98 -15.26 -1.64
N LYS A 144 -10.16 -15.67 -2.89
CA LYS A 144 -9.31 -15.23 -4.01
C LYS A 144 -9.62 -13.79 -4.41
N LEU A 145 -8.57 -12.97 -4.57
CA LEU A 145 -8.61 -11.71 -5.30
C LEU A 145 -8.50 -12.00 -6.80
N ARG A 146 -9.62 -11.93 -7.52
CA ARG A 146 -9.67 -12.18 -8.97
C ARG A 146 -8.97 -11.05 -9.71
N LEU A 147 -7.96 -11.40 -10.51
CA LEU A 147 -7.16 -10.46 -11.30
C LEU A 147 -7.60 -10.40 -12.77
N GLU A 148 -8.27 -11.41 -13.29
CA GLU A 148 -8.86 -11.36 -14.63
C GLU A 148 -9.90 -10.24 -14.71
N ASN A 149 -9.70 -9.31 -15.65
CA ASN A 149 -10.58 -8.16 -15.86
C ASN A 149 -11.05 -8.06 -17.32
N LYS A 150 -11.89 -7.07 -17.62
CA LYS A 150 -12.52 -6.88 -18.95
C LYS A 150 -11.52 -6.58 -20.06
N ASP A 151 -10.35 -6.06 -19.72
CA ASP A 151 -9.30 -5.67 -20.67
C ASP A 151 -8.58 -6.87 -21.28
N ARG A 152 -8.88 -8.09 -20.78
CA ARG A 152 -8.28 -9.35 -21.22
C ARG A 152 -6.76 -9.34 -21.10
N ASP A 153 -6.26 -8.64 -20.08
CA ASP A 153 -4.83 -8.53 -19.85
C ASP A 153 -4.24 -9.91 -19.57
N ILE A 154 -3.25 -10.29 -20.38
CA ILE A 154 -2.64 -11.62 -20.31
C ILE A 154 -1.87 -11.78 -19.00
N SER A 155 -1.28 -10.71 -18.45
CA SER A 155 -0.51 -10.77 -17.21
C SER A 155 -1.38 -11.15 -16.03
N THR A 156 -2.51 -10.46 -15.86
CA THR A 156 -3.44 -10.74 -14.75
C THR A 156 -4.11 -12.10 -14.91
N ARG A 157 -4.46 -12.48 -16.14
CA ARG A 157 -5.03 -13.80 -16.45
C ARG A 157 -4.07 -14.95 -16.16
N ILE A 158 -2.80 -14.84 -16.52
CA ILE A 158 -1.77 -15.84 -16.21
C ILE A 158 -1.60 -15.95 -14.70
N MET A 159 -1.47 -14.81 -14.01
CA MET A 159 -1.32 -14.79 -12.55
C MET A 159 -2.50 -15.43 -11.84
N ASP A 160 -3.73 -15.17 -12.29
CA ASP A 160 -4.94 -15.76 -11.72
C ASP A 160 -4.95 -17.29 -11.73
N LEU A 161 -4.24 -17.92 -12.67
CA LEU A 161 -4.20 -19.37 -12.81
C LEU A 161 -2.98 -19.98 -12.12
N LEU A 162 -1.81 -19.37 -12.27
CA LEU A 162 -0.54 -19.98 -11.88
C LEU A 162 -0.02 -19.46 -10.53
N SER A 163 -0.40 -18.25 -10.13
CA SER A 163 0.05 -17.63 -8.88
C SER A 163 -1.13 -16.86 -8.25
N PRO A 164 -2.22 -17.54 -7.87
CA PRO A 164 -3.42 -16.89 -7.38
C PRO A 164 -3.11 -16.06 -6.13
N ILE A 165 -3.73 -14.88 -6.02
CA ILE A 165 -3.59 -14.03 -4.85
C ILE A 165 -4.88 -14.11 -4.04
N GLY A 166 -4.78 -14.39 -2.75
CA GLY A 166 -5.92 -14.34 -1.83
C GLY A 166 -5.92 -13.12 -0.91
N LYS A 167 -7.05 -12.86 -0.28
CA LYS A 167 -7.20 -11.93 0.84
C LYS A 167 -6.33 -12.41 2.01
N GLY A 168 -5.35 -11.61 2.38
CA GLY A 168 -4.34 -11.96 3.40
C GLY A 168 -3.02 -12.52 2.84
N GLN A 169 -2.80 -12.47 1.52
CA GLN A 169 -1.58 -13.01 0.91
C GLN A 169 -0.33 -12.20 1.30
N ARG A 170 0.79 -12.91 1.50
CA ARG A 170 2.15 -12.37 1.59
C ARG A 170 2.92 -12.72 0.32
N GLY A 171 2.79 -11.86 -0.68
CA GLY A 171 3.36 -12.08 -2.01
C GLY A 171 4.66 -11.30 -2.25
N LEU A 172 5.63 -11.95 -2.89
CA LEU A 172 6.84 -11.32 -3.39
C LEU A 172 6.86 -11.35 -4.92
N ILE A 173 6.95 -10.18 -5.54
CA ILE A 173 7.27 -10.05 -6.97
C ILE A 173 8.79 -9.90 -7.08
N VAL A 174 9.46 -10.99 -7.40
CA VAL A 174 10.92 -11.06 -7.50
C VAL A 174 11.32 -10.60 -8.89
N SER A 175 11.97 -9.45 -8.98
CA SER A 175 12.24 -8.80 -10.27
C SER A 175 13.68 -8.35 -10.39
N PRO A 176 14.38 -8.69 -11.49
CA PRO A 176 15.55 -7.94 -11.88
C PRO A 176 15.15 -6.51 -12.32
N PRO A 177 16.08 -5.54 -12.32
CA PRO A 177 15.84 -4.23 -12.89
C PRO A 177 15.35 -4.33 -14.34
N LYS A 178 14.43 -3.45 -14.73
CA LYS A 178 13.86 -3.33 -16.10
C LYS A 178 13.04 -4.53 -16.61
N ALA A 179 12.65 -5.48 -15.75
CA ALA A 179 11.81 -6.62 -16.15
C ALA A 179 10.30 -6.32 -16.25
N GLY A 180 9.87 -5.08 -15.97
CA GLY A 180 8.47 -4.65 -16.06
C GLY A 180 7.70 -4.65 -14.73
N LYS A 181 8.39 -4.61 -13.57
CA LYS A 181 7.78 -4.56 -12.22
C LYS A 181 6.67 -3.52 -12.10
N THR A 182 6.92 -2.29 -12.55
CA THR A 182 6.02 -1.15 -12.35
C THR A 182 4.74 -1.32 -13.17
N ILE A 183 4.86 -1.81 -14.41
CA ILE A 183 3.71 -2.10 -15.28
C ILE A 183 2.85 -3.20 -14.65
N LEU A 184 3.48 -4.24 -14.12
CA LEU A 184 2.76 -5.34 -13.47
C LEU A 184 2.01 -4.86 -12.23
N LEU A 185 2.65 -4.07 -11.35
CA LEU A 185 2.01 -3.50 -10.17
C LEU A 185 0.78 -2.65 -10.51
N LYS A 186 0.87 -1.82 -11.55
CA LYS A 186 -0.29 -1.04 -12.02
C LYS A 186 -1.45 -1.92 -12.49
N LYS A 187 -1.14 -2.98 -13.24
CA LYS A 187 -2.16 -3.94 -13.70
C LYS A 187 -2.84 -4.64 -12.53
N LEU A 188 -2.08 -5.02 -11.50
CA LEU A 188 -2.63 -5.60 -10.27
C LEU A 188 -3.53 -4.60 -9.55
N ALA A 189 -3.06 -3.36 -9.36
CA ALA A 189 -3.81 -2.29 -8.71
C ALA A 189 -5.16 -2.02 -9.41
N ASN A 190 -5.13 -1.83 -10.73
CA ASN A 190 -6.32 -1.55 -11.52
C ASN A 190 -7.28 -2.73 -11.58
N SER A 191 -6.76 -3.95 -11.64
CA SER A 191 -7.61 -5.14 -11.61
C SER A 191 -8.27 -5.35 -10.24
N MET A 192 -7.52 -5.17 -9.14
CA MET A 192 -8.06 -5.29 -7.78
C MET A 192 -9.15 -4.23 -7.53
N THR A 193 -8.94 -3.00 -7.96
CA THR A 193 -9.91 -1.90 -7.76
C THR A 193 -11.16 -2.07 -8.62
N GLU A 194 -11.03 -2.66 -9.82
CA GLU A 194 -12.17 -2.99 -10.67
C GLU A 194 -12.99 -4.18 -10.14
N ASN A 195 -12.30 -5.26 -9.74
CA ASN A 195 -12.96 -6.51 -9.35
C ASN A 195 -13.38 -6.54 -7.87
N HIS A 196 -12.70 -5.78 -7.02
CA HIS A 196 -12.86 -5.77 -5.57
C HIS A 196 -12.93 -4.33 -5.03
N PRO A 197 -13.98 -3.55 -5.37
CA PRO A 197 -14.12 -2.17 -4.91
C PRO A 197 -14.30 -2.05 -3.39
N GLU A 198 -14.57 -3.15 -2.69
CA GLU A 198 -14.64 -3.20 -1.23
C GLU A 198 -13.25 -3.16 -0.55
N VAL A 199 -12.20 -3.49 -1.31
CA VAL A 199 -10.83 -3.57 -0.79
C VAL A 199 -10.21 -2.19 -0.74
N VAL A 200 -9.61 -1.85 0.39
CA VAL A 200 -8.82 -0.62 0.55
C VAL A 200 -7.44 -0.86 -0.06
N LEU A 201 -7.19 -0.28 -1.23
CA LEU A 201 -5.89 -0.36 -1.91
C LEU A 201 -4.99 0.80 -1.51
N ILE A 202 -3.80 0.47 -0.99
CA ILE A 202 -2.71 1.40 -0.70
C ILE A 202 -1.50 1.01 -1.55
N VAL A 203 -0.98 1.94 -2.34
CA VAL A 203 0.29 1.78 -3.07
C VAL A 203 1.37 2.53 -2.30
N LEU A 204 2.35 1.82 -1.76
CA LEU A 204 3.45 2.38 -1.00
C LEU A 204 4.75 2.36 -1.82
N LEU A 205 5.23 3.54 -2.20
CA LEU A 205 6.44 3.71 -3.00
C LEU A 205 7.59 4.24 -2.13
N ILE A 206 8.66 3.46 -2.01
CA ILE A 206 9.81 3.77 -1.14
C ILE A 206 11.08 3.89 -1.97
N ASP A 207 11.75 5.04 -1.84
CA ASP A 207 13.04 5.33 -2.49
C ASP A 207 12.94 5.13 -4.02
N GLU A 208 11.81 5.55 -4.59
CA GLU A 208 11.53 5.47 -6.03
C GLU A 208 11.57 6.87 -6.66
N ARG A 209 11.58 6.92 -7.99
CA ARG A 209 11.76 8.18 -8.72
C ARG A 209 10.50 9.03 -8.75
N PRO A 210 10.60 10.38 -8.65
CA PRO A 210 9.43 11.27 -8.69
C PRO A 210 8.53 11.09 -9.92
N GLU A 211 9.12 10.83 -11.09
CA GLU A 211 8.36 10.59 -12.32
C GLU A 211 7.57 9.27 -12.27
N GLU A 212 8.10 8.23 -11.60
CA GLU A 212 7.40 6.95 -11.42
C GLU A 212 6.27 7.07 -10.39
N VAL A 213 6.46 7.90 -9.35
CA VAL A 213 5.42 8.24 -8.38
C VAL A 213 4.25 8.94 -9.06
N THR A 214 4.53 10.00 -9.82
CA THR A 214 3.50 10.78 -10.53
C THR A 214 2.72 9.91 -11.51
N ASP A 215 3.43 9.01 -12.21
CA ASP A 215 2.84 8.06 -13.14
C ASP A 215 1.93 7.04 -12.44
N MET A 216 2.30 6.57 -11.23
CA MET A 216 1.46 5.71 -10.41
C MET A 216 0.19 6.41 -9.93
N GLU A 217 0.32 7.63 -9.37
CA GLU A 217 -0.80 8.46 -8.89
C GLU A 217 -1.86 8.71 -9.96
N ARG A 218 -1.43 8.89 -11.21
CA ARG A 218 -2.34 9.13 -12.34
C ARG A 218 -2.94 7.85 -12.93
N SER A 219 -2.30 6.70 -12.70
CA SER A 219 -2.67 5.44 -13.36
C SER A 219 -3.52 4.53 -12.49
N VAL A 220 -3.52 4.71 -11.17
CA VAL A 220 -4.12 3.80 -10.20
C VAL A 220 -5.24 4.47 -9.43
N GLN A 221 -6.38 3.79 -9.32
CA GLN A 221 -7.49 4.21 -8.48
C GLN A 221 -7.32 3.67 -7.05
N GLY A 222 -6.48 4.32 -6.26
CA GLY A 222 -6.22 3.94 -4.88
C GLY A 222 -5.45 5.02 -4.15
N GLU A 223 -5.19 4.79 -2.88
CA GLU A 223 -4.35 5.68 -2.10
C GLU A 223 -2.88 5.43 -2.46
N VAL A 224 -2.20 6.43 -3.03
CA VAL A 224 -0.77 6.34 -3.33
C VAL A 224 0.00 7.14 -2.29
N VAL A 225 0.87 6.45 -1.56
CA VAL A 225 1.73 7.04 -0.53
C VAL A 225 3.18 6.82 -0.97
N SER A 226 3.98 7.89 -0.95
CA SER A 226 5.35 7.82 -1.43
C SER A 226 6.37 8.53 -0.55
N SER A 227 7.61 8.05 -0.62
CA SER A 227 8.81 8.77 -0.19
C SER A 227 9.87 8.56 -1.27
N THR A 228 10.14 9.59 -2.06
CA THR A 228 11.11 9.53 -3.18
C THR A 228 12.55 9.39 -2.68
N PHE A 229 13.48 9.06 -3.59
CA PHE A 229 14.90 8.93 -3.27
C PHE A 229 15.58 10.21 -2.78
N ASP A 230 14.93 11.37 -2.92
CA ASP A 230 15.43 12.66 -2.42
C ASP A 230 15.35 12.76 -0.88
N GLU A 231 14.63 11.83 -0.25
CA GLU A 231 14.31 11.83 1.17
C GLU A 231 15.26 10.94 1.98
N PRO A 232 15.49 11.27 3.27
CA PRO A 232 16.37 10.47 4.12
C PRO A 232 15.77 9.10 4.49
N ALA A 233 16.62 8.15 4.86
CA ALA A 233 16.20 6.79 5.20
C ALA A 233 15.22 6.73 6.38
N GLU A 234 15.37 7.60 7.38
CA GLU A 234 14.45 7.76 8.50
C GLU A 234 13.02 8.04 8.02
N ARG A 235 12.90 8.84 6.96
CA ARG A 235 11.60 9.19 6.38
C ARG A 235 10.96 8.01 5.68
N HIS A 236 11.72 7.21 4.94
CA HIS A 236 11.22 5.97 4.35
C HIS A 236 10.65 5.02 5.40
N VAL A 237 11.37 4.88 6.52
CA VAL A 237 10.94 4.04 7.65
C VAL A 237 9.66 4.59 8.29
N GLN A 238 9.61 5.90 8.57
CA GLN A 238 8.44 6.51 9.21
C GLN A 238 7.17 6.39 8.35
N VAL A 239 7.26 6.68 7.05
CA VAL A 239 6.12 6.58 6.12
C VAL A 239 5.61 5.13 6.05
N ALA A 240 6.52 4.16 5.96
CA ALA A 240 6.15 2.74 5.94
C ALA A 240 5.50 2.30 7.27
N GLU A 241 6.03 2.73 8.42
CA GLU A 241 5.45 2.45 9.74
C GLU A 241 4.03 3.05 9.86
N MET A 242 3.81 4.29 9.41
CA MET A 242 2.49 4.92 9.40
C MET A 242 1.48 4.18 8.52
N VAL A 243 1.87 3.80 7.30
CA VAL A 243 1.00 3.03 6.39
C VAL A 243 0.64 1.67 6.97
N LEU A 244 1.62 0.98 7.58
CA LEU A 244 1.37 -0.30 8.21
C LEU A 244 0.39 -0.18 9.39
N GLU A 245 0.59 0.81 10.27
CA GLU A 245 -0.29 1.00 11.40
C GLU A 245 -1.71 1.39 10.94
N LYS A 246 -1.84 2.27 9.94
CA LYS A 246 -3.14 2.57 9.31
C LYS A 246 -3.83 1.30 8.80
N ALA A 247 -3.11 0.46 8.05
CA ALA A 247 -3.65 -0.77 7.52
C ALA A 247 -4.10 -1.73 8.63
N LYS A 248 -3.32 -1.89 9.71
CA LYS A 248 -3.73 -2.70 10.86
C LYS A 248 -5.00 -2.17 11.51
N ARG A 249 -5.11 -0.85 11.72
CA ARG A 249 -6.32 -0.24 12.29
C ARG A 249 -7.53 -0.53 11.40
N LEU A 250 -7.41 -0.40 10.08
CA LEU A 250 -8.51 -0.75 9.17
C LEU A 250 -8.92 -2.23 9.26
N VAL A 251 -7.96 -3.15 9.39
CA VAL A 251 -8.25 -4.59 9.55
C VAL A 251 -8.92 -4.89 10.89
N GLU A 252 -8.57 -4.19 11.98
CA GLU A 252 -9.30 -4.29 13.25
C GLU A 252 -10.79 -3.91 13.12
N HIS A 253 -11.14 -3.11 12.10
CA HIS A 253 -12.52 -2.78 11.70
C HIS A 253 -13.02 -3.67 10.54
N GLN A 254 -12.50 -4.89 10.44
CA GLN A 254 -12.92 -5.93 9.49
C GLN A 254 -12.83 -5.51 8.02
N LYS A 255 -11.94 -4.56 7.68
CA LYS A 255 -11.69 -4.18 6.29
C LYS A 255 -10.65 -5.10 5.66
N ASP A 256 -10.83 -5.35 4.37
CA ASP A 256 -9.81 -5.96 3.53
C ASP A 256 -8.88 -4.87 3.00
N VAL A 257 -7.60 -4.95 3.35
CA VAL A 257 -6.59 -3.96 2.95
C VAL A 257 -5.53 -4.64 2.10
N VAL A 258 -5.17 -4.03 0.98
CA VAL A 258 -4.05 -4.45 0.13
C VAL A 258 -3.00 -3.35 0.12
N ILE A 259 -1.76 -3.70 0.47
CA ILE A 259 -0.58 -2.85 0.29
C ILE A 259 0.23 -3.39 -0.89
N LEU A 260 0.40 -2.57 -1.92
CA LEU A 260 1.37 -2.80 -3.00
C LEU A 260 2.64 -2.01 -2.67
N LEU A 261 3.71 -2.71 -2.27
CA LEU A 261 4.96 -2.10 -1.84
C LEU A 261 6.03 -2.17 -2.94
N ASP A 262 6.53 -1.03 -3.39
CA ASP A 262 7.67 -0.92 -4.29
C ASP A 262 8.78 -0.06 -3.63
N SER A 263 9.78 -0.64 -2.96
CA SER A 263 10.08 -2.08 -2.83
C SER A 263 10.48 -2.47 -1.40
N ILE A 264 10.33 -3.76 -1.08
CA ILE A 264 10.78 -4.29 0.23
C ILE A 264 12.29 -4.27 0.38
N THR A 265 13.03 -4.42 -0.73
CA THR A 265 14.49 -4.34 -0.74
C THR A 265 14.97 -2.95 -0.33
N ARG A 266 14.36 -1.89 -0.87
CA ARG A 266 14.69 -0.51 -0.52
C ARG A 266 14.29 -0.17 0.92
N LEU A 267 13.13 -0.64 1.37
CA LEU A 267 12.72 -0.48 2.77
C LEU A 267 13.70 -1.16 3.74
N ALA A 268 14.16 -2.38 3.43
CA ALA A 268 15.16 -3.09 4.23
C ALA A 268 16.51 -2.36 4.26
N ARG A 269 16.94 -1.78 3.12
CA ARG A 269 18.13 -0.92 3.07
C ARG A 269 17.99 0.30 3.99
N ALA A 270 16.85 0.99 3.94
CA ALA A 270 16.57 2.13 4.80
C ALA A 270 16.66 1.76 6.29
N HIS A 271 16.04 0.63 6.69
CA HIS A 271 16.15 0.13 8.07
C HIS A 271 17.60 -0.21 8.47
N ASN A 272 18.39 -0.77 7.57
CA ASN A 272 19.81 -1.07 7.83
C ASN A 272 20.65 0.20 8.03
N THR A 273 20.31 1.31 7.36
CA THR A 273 20.98 2.59 7.52
C THR A 273 20.62 3.28 8.84
N VAL A 274 19.35 3.19 9.26
CA VAL A 274 18.83 3.92 10.43
C VAL A 274 19.12 3.21 11.75
N ILE A 275 19.26 1.88 11.74
CA ILE A 275 19.45 1.12 12.98
C ILE A 275 20.83 1.41 13.62
N PRO A 276 20.91 1.61 14.95
CA PRO A 276 22.19 1.64 15.63
C PRO A 276 22.95 0.32 15.46
N HIS A 277 24.25 0.38 15.22
CA HIS A 277 25.09 -0.81 15.02
C HIS A 277 25.00 -1.77 16.21
N SER A 278 24.68 -3.03 15.94
CA SER A 278 24.59 -4.08 16.95
C SER A 278 25.93 -4.74 17.29
N GLY A 279 26.99 -4.38 16.55
CA GLY A 279 28.31 -5.02 16.61
C GLY A 279 28.38 -6.36 15.87
N ARG A 280 27.29 -6.82 15.27
CA ARG A 280 27.22 -8.07 14.47
C ARG A 280 26.72 -7.76 13.06
N ILE A 281 27.64 -7.78 12.10
CA ILE A 281 27.35 -7.56 10.68
C ILE A 281 27.34 -8.90 9.96
N LEU A 282 26.22 -9.20 9.29
CA LEU A 282 26.03 -10.38 8.46
C LEU A 282 26.68 -10.18 7.07
N SER A 283 26.61 -11.23 6.25
CA SER A 283 27.05 -11.14 4.86
C SER A 283 26.35 -9.99 4.12
N GLY A 284 27.06 -9.34 3.19
CA GLY A 284 26.50 -8.23 2.42
C GLY A 284 26.37 -6.90 3.18
N GLY A 285 26.92 -6.78 4.40
CA GLY A 285 26.90 -5.52 5.16
C GLY A 285 25.58 -5.22 5.87
N VAL A 286 24.76 -6.24 6.08
CA VAL A 286 23.47 -6.14 6.77
C VAL A 286 23.69 -6.34 8.27
N ASP A 287 23.25 -5.41 9.11
CA ASP A 287 23.27 -5.60 10.56
C ASP A 287 22.31 -6.73 10.98
N ALA A 288 22.70 -7.55 11.95
CA ALA A 288 21.90 -8.70 12.40
C ALA A 288 20.47 -8.32 12.84
N ASN A 289 20.26 -7.08 13.31
CA ASN A 289 18.94 -6.60 13.74
C ASN A 289 18.20 -5.81 12.66
N ALA A 290 18.85 -5.44 11.55
CA ALA A 290 18.28 -4.55 10.54
C ALA A 290 17.03 -5.12 9.87
N LEU A 291 16.97 -6.45 9.68
CA LEU A 291 15.87 -7.11 8.98
C LEU A 291 14.68 -7.43 9.87
N GLN A 292 14.78 -7.25 11.19
CA GLN A 292 13.69 -7.60 12.10
C GLN A 292 12.41 -6.78 11.83
N LYS A 293 12.55 -5.45 11.70
CA LYS A 293 11.42 -4.55 11.42
C LYS A 293 10.83 -4.78 10.02
N PRO A 294 11.61 -4.81 8.93
CA PRO A 294 11.12 -5.19 7.61
C PRO A 294 10.41 -6.57 7.57
N LYS A 295 10.93 -7.58 8.27
CA LYS A 295 10.27 -8.89 8.38
C LYS A 295 8.95 -8.80 9.13
N ARG A 296 8.87 -7.99 10.19
CA ARG A 296 7.59 -7.74 10.90
C ARG A 296 6.59 -7.00 10.00
N PHE A 297 7.03 -6.05 9.18
CA PHE A 297 6.18 -5.36 8.21
C PHE A 297 5.56 -6.37 7.24
N PHE A 298 6.39 -7.17 6.57
CA PHE A 298 5.90 -8.13 5.58
C PHE A 298 5.11 -9.29 6.20
N GLY A 299 5.54 -9.75 7.38
CA GLY A 299 4.84 -10.78 8.17
C GLY A 299 3.55 -10.29 8.84
N ALA A 300 3.23 -9.00 8.76
CA ALA A 300 1.94 -8.49 9.22
C ALA A 300 0.81 -9.02 8.33
N ALA A 301 1.04 -9.18 7.02
CA ALA A 301 0.01 -9.66 6.10
C ALA A 301 -0.47 -11.08 6.46
N ARG A 302 -1.79 -11.23 6.56
CA ARG A 302 -2.49 -12.43 7.01
C ARG A 302 -3.98 -12.29 6.73
N ASN A 303 -4.65 -13.43 6.54
CA ASN A 303 -6.10 -13.50 6.58
C ASN A 303 -6.56 -13.60 8.05
N ILE A 304 -7.73 -13.07 8.39
CA ILE A 304 -8.23 -13.02 9.77
C ILE A 304 -9.55 -13.79 9.88
N GLU A 305 -9.67 -14.68 10.87
CA GLU A 305 -10.89 -15.45 11.12
C GLU A 305 -12.07 -14.56 11.53
N GLU A 306 -11.81 -13.58 12.39
CA GLU A 306 -12.82 -12.65 12.93
C GLU A 306 -13.32 -11.61 11.91
N GLY A 307 -12.70 -11.53 10.73
CA GLY A 307 -13.08 -10.62 9.65
C GLY A 307 -11.96 -9.67 9.22
N GLY A 308 -12.00 -9.27 7.94
CA GLY A 308 -10.96 -8.46 7.29
C GLY A 308 -9.71 -9.26 6.92
N SER A 309 -8.78 -8.59 6.25
CA SER A 309 -7.51 -9.20 5.86
C SER A 309 -6.46 -8.14 5.55
N LEU A 310 -5.19 -8.46 5.80
CA LEU A 310 -4.08 -7.64 5.34
C LEU A 310 -3.30 -8.39 4.27
N THR A 311 -3.39 -7.94 3.03
CA THR A 311 -2.62 -8.44 1.90
C THR A 311 -1.43 -7.52 1.66
N ILE A 312 -0.22 -8.06 1.55
CA ILE A 312 0.97 -7.30 1.16
C ILE A 312 1.60 -8.00 -0.04
N ILE A 313 1.65 -7.30 -1.17
CA ILE A 313 2.40 -7.71 -2.36
C ILE A 313 3.55 -6.74 -2.52
N ALA A 314 4.77 -7.23 -2.31
CA ALA A 314 5.96 -6.39 -2.36
C ALA A 314 6.89 -6.81 -3.50
N THR A 315 7.52 -5.84 -4.16
CA THR A 315 8.61 -6.13 -5.10
C THR A 315 9.91 -6.38 -4.34
N ALA A 316 10.68 -7.37 -4.79
CA ALA A 316 12.02 -7.66 -4.31
C ALA A 316 13.00 -7.61 -5.49
N LEU A 317 14.08 -6.83 -5.34
CA LEU A 317 15.09 -6.69 -6.38
C LEU A 317 16.10 -7.83 -6.30
N ILE A 318 16.35 -8.47 -7.45
CA ILE A 318 17.41 -9.47 -7.63
C ILE A 318 18.34 -9.08 -8.78
N GLU A 319 19.48 -9.76 -8.91
CA GLU A 319 20.45 -9.52 -10.00
C GLU A 319 20.88 -8.06 -10.13
N THR A 320 20.99 -7.35 -8.99
CA THR A 320 21.44 -5.96 -8.91
C THR A 320 22.97 -5.84 -8.85
N GLY A 321 23.68 -6.97 -8.65
CA GLY A 321 25.11 -7.01 -8.38
C GLY A 321 25.47 -6.68 -6.92
N SER A 322 24.48 -6.45 -6.05
CA SER A 322 24.69 -6.19 -4.63
C SER A 322 24.45 -7.45 -3.80
N ARG A 323 25.49 -7.91 -3.08
CA ARG A 323 25.37 -9.02 -2.13
C ARG A 323 24.41 -8.71 -0.98
N MET A 324 24.22 -7.43 -0.65
CA MET A 324 23.22 -7.00 0.34
C MET A 324 21.80 -7.38 -0.10
N ASP A 325 21.48 -7.15 -1.38
CA ASP A 325 20.13 -7.42 -1.91
C ASP A 325 19.85 -8.92 -1.98
N GLU A 326 20.87 -9.73 -2.30
CA GLU A 326 20.78 -11.19 -2.28
C GLU A 326 20.43 -11.70 -0.87
N VAL A 327 21.12 -11.19 0.16
CA VAL A 327 20.84 -11.55 1.56
C VAL A 327 19.45 -11.10 2.00
N ILE A 328 19.04 -9.88 1.63
CA ILE A 328 17.70 -9.37 1.89
C ILE A 328 16.65 -10.28 1.23
N PHE A 329 16.83 -10.63 -0.04
CA PHE A 329 15.89 -11.46 -0.78
C PHE A 329 15.70 -12.84 -0.11
N GLU A 330 16.80 -13.53 0.23
CA GLU A 330 16.72 -14.85 0.86
C GLU A 330 15.99 -14.83 2.21
N GLU A 331 16.17 -13.77 3.00
CA GLU A 331 15.46 -13.61 4.28
C GLU A 331 13.95 -13.41 4.11
N PHE A 332 13.52 -12.74 3.03
CA PHE A 332 12.11 -12.54 2.74
C PHE A 332 11.45 -13.71 2.04
N LYS A 333 12.19 -14.44 1.21
CA LYS A 333 11.71 -15.64 0.53
C LYS A 333 11.12 -16.66 1.50
N GLY A 334 11.74 -16.86 2.66
CA GLY A 334 11.23 -17.74 3.71
C GLY A 334 9.98 -17.22 4.43
N THR A 335 9.71 -15.91 4.38
CA THR A 335 8.61 -15.24 5.08
C THR A 335 7.31 -15.19 4.26
N GLY A 336 7.45 -15.12 2.93
CA GLY A 336 6.33 -15.08 1.98
C GLY A 336 5.63 -16.42 1.79
N ASN A 337 4.39 -16.37 1.28
CA ASN A 337 3.61 -17.54 0.88
C ASN A 337 3.18 -17.50 -0.60
N MET A 338 3.55 -16.45 -1.34
CA MET A 338 3.48 -16.39 -2.80
C MET A 338 4.77 -15.78 -3.34
N GLU A 339 5.29 -16.36 -4.42
CA GLU A 339 6.46 -15.87 -5.15
C GLU A 339 6.09 -15.77 -6.63
N LEU A 340 6.31 -14.60 -7.23
CA LEU A 340 6.13 -14.35 -8.64
C LEU A 340 7.46 -13.84 -9.19
N VAL A 341 8.11 -14.63 -10.04
CA VAL A 341 9.47 -14.33 -10.51
C VAL A 341 9.41 -13.75 -11.90
N LEU A 342 10.08 -12.61 -12.12
CA LEU A 342 10.30 -12.03 -13.43
C LEU A 342 11.66 -12.45 -13.99
N ASP A 343 11.72 -12.80 -15.28
CA ASP A 343 12.93 -13.27 -15.96
C ASP A 343 13.46 -12.20 -16.93
N ARG A 344 14.71 -11.78 -16.71
CA ARG A 344 15.40 -10.82 -17.59
C ARG A 344 15.51 -11.32 -19.03
N ARG A 345 15.64 -12.63 -19.24
CA ARG A 345 15.74 -13.25 -20.59
C ARG A 345 14.48 -13.01 -21.42
N LEU A 346 13.30 -12.99 -20.77
CA LEU A 346 12.03 -12.66 -21.42
C LEU A 346 11.96 -11.18 -21.77
N SER A 347 12.29 -10.30 -20.81
CA SER A 347 12.24 -8.85 -21.04
C SER A 347 13.23 -8.36 -22.09
N ASP A 348 14.43 -8.94 -22.15
CA ASP A 348 15.47 -8.61 -23.15
C ASP A 348 15.00 -8.96 -24.58
N ARG A 349 14.16 -10.00 -24.71
CA ARG A 349 13.49 -10.39 -25.96
C ARG A 349 12.17 -9.67 -26.20
N ARG A 350 11.78 -8.74 -25.31
CA ARG A 350 10.50 -8.01 -25.33
C ARG A 350 9.26 -8.90 -25.24
N ILE A 351 9.38 -10.04 -24.58
CA ILE A 351 8.26 -10.94 -24.30
C ILE A 351 7.64 -10.52 -22.97
N PHE A 352 6.38 -10.09 -23.00
CA PHE A 352 5.63 -9.66 -21.81
C PHE A 352 4.29 -10.41 -21.71
N PRO A 353 3.87 -10.82 -20.51
CA PRO A 353 4.54 -10.60 -19.22
C PRO A 353 5.81 -11.45 -19.05
N ALA A 354 6.85 -10.87 -18.47
CA ALA A 354 8.16 -11.51 -18.33
C ALA A 354 8.21 -12.47 -17.12
N LEU A 355 7.23 -13.37 -16.96
CA LEU A 355 7.09 -14.25 -15.80
C LEU A 355 7.83 -15.59 -16.00
N ASP A 356 8.64 -16.00 -15.03
CA ASP A 356 9.16 -17.36 -14.94
C ASP A 356 8.10 -18.25 -14.26
N ILE A 357 7.31 -18.95 -15.07
CA ILE A 357 6.20 -19.79 -14.61
C ILE A 357 6.66 -20.93 -13.68
N ASN A 358 7.85 -21.47 -13.94
CA ASN A 358 8.35 -22.64 -13.24
C ASN A 358 8.82 -22.28 -11.82
N LYS A 359 9.29 -21.04 -11.63
CA LYS A 359 9.69 -20.51 -10.32
C LYS A 359 8.55 -19.82 -9.57
N SER A 360 7.50 -19.38 -10.28
CA SER A 360 6.36 -18.70 -9.68
C SER A 360 5.39 -19.69 -9.04
N SER A 361 4.95 -19.42 -7.82
CA SER A 361 4.06 -20.32 -7.07
C SER A 361 3.29 -19.61 -5.95
N THR A 362 2.22 -20.24 -5.48
CA THR A 362 1.47 -19.83 -4.29
C THR A 362 1.27 -21.05 -3.39
N ARG A 363 1.61 -20.93 -2.11
CA ARG A 363 1.38 -22.00 -1.13
C ARG A 363 -0.11 -22.11 -0.84
N HIS A 364 -0.60 -23.34 -0.68
CA HIS A 364 -2.01 -23.63 -0.44
C HIS A 364 -2.97 -23.09 -1.52
N GLU A 365 -2.56 -23.15 -2.79
CA GLU A 365 -3.39 -22.70 -3.92
C GLU A 365 -4.71 -23.48 -4.05
N GLU A 366 -4.81 -24.68 -3.47
CA GLU A 366 -6.03 -25.47 -3.36
C GLU A 366 -7.15 -24.78 -2.56
N LEU A 367 -6.80 -23.81 -1.70
CA LEU A 367 -7.79 -22.99 -0.98
C LEU A 367 -8.36 -21.86 -1.84
N LEU A 368 -7.66 -21.49 -2.92
CA LEU A 368 -8.01 -20.34 -3.77
C LEU A 368 -8.58 -20.76 -5.13
N LEU A 369 -8.30 -22.00 -5.56
CA LEU A 369 -8.74 -22.54 -6.84
C LEU A 369 -9.68 -23.72 -6.61
N SER A 370 -10.81 -23.73 -7.33
CA SER A 370 -11.70 -24.89 -7.36
C SER A 370 -10.97 -26.14 -7.89
N GLN A 371 -11.37 -27.33 -7.46
CA GLN A 371 -10.73 -28.60 -7.85
C GLN A 371 -10.59 -28.80 -9.38
N ASP A 372 -11.59 -28.43 -10.18
CA ASP A 372 -11.51 -28.53 -11.66
C ASP A 372 -10.40 -27.66 -12.23
N VAL A 373 -10.35 -26.40 -11.80
CA VAL A 373 -9.33 -25.43 -12.22
C VAL A 373 -7.95 -25.91 -11.76
N LEU A 374 -7.81 -26.35 -10.51
CA LEU A 374 -6.55 -26.82 -9.96
C LEU A 374 -5.98 -28.00 -10.76
N ASN A 375 -6.82 -29.00 -11.08
CA ASN A 375 -6.41 -30.16 -11.87
C ASN A 375 -5.88 -29.74 -13.25
N LYS A 376 -6.57 -28.82 -13.93
CA LYS A 376 -6.15 -28.31 -15.25
C LYS A 376 -4.88 -27.47 -15.18
N VAL A 377 -4.76 -26.62 -14.16
CA VAL A 377 -3.55 -25.85 -13.88
C VAL A 377 -2.35 -26.77 -13.64
N TRP A 378 -2.54 -27.88 -12.93
CA TRP A 378 -1.49 -28.88 -12.74
C TRP A 378 -1.05 -29.56 -14.05
N ILE A 379 -1.99 -29.93 -14.91
CA ILE A 379 -1.67 -30.48 -16.24
C ILE A 379 -0.89 -29.45 -17.05
N LEU A 380 -1.36 -28.19 -17.06
CA LEU A 380 -0.68 -27.09 -17.74
C LEU A 380 0.74 -26.89 -17.21
N ARG A 381 0.93 -26.87 -15.89
CA ARG A 381 2.25 -26.74 -15.26
C ARG A 381 3.20 -27.88 -15.64
N LYS A 382 2.71 -29.13 -15.66
CA LYS A 382 3.52 -30.28 -16.09
C LYS A 382 4.01 -30.12 -17.53
N PHE A 383 3.14 -29.69 -18.43
CA PHE A 383 3.51 -29.42 -19.82
C PHE A 383 4.52 -28.26 -19.93
N LEU A 384 4.26 -27.13 -19.26
CA LEU A 384 5.14 -25.96 -19.32
C LEU A 384 6.53 -26.22 -18.71
N ASN A 385 6.64 -27.14 -17.75
CA ASN A 385 7.93 -27.53 -17.15
C ASN A 385 8.86 -28.25 -18.14
N GLU A 386 8.33 -28.83 -19.22
CA GLU A 386 9.15 -29.46 -20.27
C GLU A 386 9.76 -28.42 -21.23
N LEU A 387 9.24 -27.19 -21.22
CA LEU A 387 9.69 -26.08 -22.05
C LEU A 387 10.66 -25.19 -21.26
N ASN A 388 11.53 -24.46 -21.98
CA ASN A 388 12.28 -23.38 -21.35
C ASN A 388 11.37 -22.15 -21.11
N SER A 389 11.81 -21.22 -20.26
CA SER A 389 10.99 -20.06 -19.84
C SER A 389 10.50 -19.20 -21.03
N VAL A 390 11.28 -19.11 -22.12
CA VAL A 390 10.90 -18.35 -23.32
C VAL A 390 9.78 -19.05 -24.07
N GLU A 391 9.97 -20.32 -24.40
CA GLU A 391 8.99 -21.15 -25.10
C GLU A 391 7.68 -21.27 -24.32
N ALA A 392 7.76 -21.48 -23.01
CA ALA A 392 6.60 -21.57 -22.13
C ALA A 392 5.76 -20.29 -22.16
N MET A 393 6.40 -19.12 -22.11
CA MET A 393 5.70 -17.85 -22.13
C MET A 393 5.12 -17.53 -23.51
N GLU A 394 5.86 -17.78 -24.59
CA GLU A 394 5.35 -17.60 -25.96
C GLU A 394 4.13 -18.48 -26.21
N PHE A 395 4.18 -19.75 -25.80
CA PHE A 395 3.05 -20.68 -25.88
C PHE A 395 1.83 -20.16 -25.10
N LEU A 396 2.02 -19.72 -23.85
CA LEU A 396 0.92 -19.20 -23.04
C LEU A 396 0.31 -17.95 -23.65
N VAL A 397 1.13 -16.99 -24.09
CA VAL A 397 0.67 -15.76 -24.74
C VAL A 397 -0.13 -16.10 -26.00
N GLU A 398 0.38 -17.00 -26.84
CA GLU A 398 -0.30 -17.46 -28.04
C GLU A 398 -1.67 -18.06 -27.72
N LYS A 399 -1.73 -19.07 -26.84
CA LYS A 399 -2.99 -19.77 -26.52
C LYS A 399 -3.99 -18.90 -25.76
N MET A 400 -3.53 -18.07 -24.83
CA MET A 400 -4.41 -17.19 -24.07
C MET A 400 -4.93 -16.03 -24.92
N SER A 401 -4.19 -15.59 -25.94
CA SER A 401 -4.67 -14.57 -26.89
C SER A 401 -5.86 -15.04 -27.74
N GLN A 402 -5.97 -16.36 -27.99
CA GLN A 402 -7.07 -16.96 -28.75
C GLN A 402 -8.40 -16.98 -27.97
N THR A 403 -8.36 -16.76 -26.66
CA THR A 403 -9.54 -16.83 -25.79
C THR A 403 -9.72 -15.52 -25.02
N LYS A 404 -10.99 -15.18 -24.74
CA LYS A 404 -11.30 -13.93 -24.01
C LYS A 404 -11.19 -14.06 -22.49
N THR A 405 -11.28 -15.28 -21.98
CA THR A 405 -11.38 -15.55 -20.54
C THR A 405 -10.63 -16.81 -20.15
N ASN A 406 -10.14 -16.89 -18.91
CA ASN A 406 -9.50 -18.07 -18.33
C ASN A 406 -10.40 -19.30 -18.34
N LYS A 407 -11.70 -19.13 -18.10
CA LYS A 407 -12.67 -20.23 -18.22
C LYS A 407 -12.63 -20.88 -19.61
N LYS A 408 -12.76 -20.08 -20.68
CA LYS A 408 -12.68 -20.56 -22.07
C LYS A 408 -11.32 -21.16 -22.43
N PHE A 409 -10.24 -20.59 -21.91
CA PHE A 409 -8.90 -21.16 -22.08
C PHE A 409 -8.80 -22.57 -21.49
N LEU A 410 -9.23 -22.74 -20.23
CA LEU A 410 -9.25 -24.03 -19.56
C LEU A 410 -10.22 -25.04 -20.21
N GLU A 411 -11.34 -24.57 -20.77
CA GLU A 411 -12.25 -25.42 -21.55
C GLU A 411 -11.59 -25.91 -22.85
N SER A 412 -10.80 -25.07 -23.52
CA SER A 412 -10.13 -25.46 -24.76
C SER A 412 -9.07 -26.56 -24.58
N MET A 413 -8.51 -26.73 -23.38
CA MET A 413 -7.57 -27.80 -23.05
C MET A 413 -8.19 -29.20 -23.02
N ASN A 414 -9.52 -29.30 -22.95
CA ASN A 414 -10.25 -30.58 -22.95
C ASN A 414 -10.48 -31.14 -24.37
N THR A 415 -10.07 -30.40 -25.40
CA THR A 415 -10.19 -30.71 -26.82
C THR A 415 -8.80 -30.77 -27.41
#